data_AF-A0A2H8TUA2-F1
#
_entry.id   AF-A0A2H8TUA2-F1
#
_cell.length_a   1.000
_cell.length_b   1.000
_cell.length_c   1.000
_cell.angle_alpha   90.00
_cell.angle_beta   90.00
_cell.angle_gamma   90.00
#
_symmetry.space_group_name_H-M   'P 1'
#
loop_
_entity.id
_entity.type
_entity.pdbx_description
1 polymer ?
#
loop_
_entity_poly.entity_id
_entity_poly.type
_entity_poly.pdbx_seq_one_letter_code
_entity_poly.pdbx_strand_id
1 'polypeptide(L)'
;MLKPWLNEGLLLSSGQKWHNRRKLLTNTFHFKTLHMYNPSLNKNSRILVDKLLSASANGNKEISIFEYVTLCSLDMICETIMGIKMNAQEGKSIQYVHSIK
;
A
#
# COMPACT_ATOMS: atom_id res chain seq x y z
N MET A 1 10.03 -19.10 7.98
CA MET A 1 8.57 -18.84 7.93
C MET A 1 8.09 -18.12 6.66
N LEU A 2 8.90 -17.31 5.95
CA LEU A 2 8.40 -16.56 4.77
C LEU A 2 8.39 -17.31 3.43
N LYS A 3 9.18 -18.39 3.27
CA LYS A 3 9.32 -19.12 2.01
C LYS A 3 8.00 -19.75 1.49
N PRO A 4 7.11 -20.32 2.32
CA PRO A 4 5.82 -20.83 1.83
C PRO A 4 4.91 -19.75 1.24
N TRP A 5 5.02 -18.51 1.71
CA TRP A 5 4.18 -17.38 1.26
C TRP A 5 4.82 -16.62 0.09
N LEU A 6 6.09 -16.24 0.22
CA LEU A 6 6.79 -15.35 -0.73
C LEU A 6 7.69 -16.10 -1.73
N ASN A 7 7.87 -17.41 -1.53
CA ASN A 7 8.76 -18.28 -2.30
C ASN A 7 10.14 -17.63 -2.49
N GLU A 8 10.83 -17.91 -3.59
CA GLU A 8 12.10 -17.24 -3.95
C GLU A 8 11.84 -15.94 -4.73
N GLY A 9 10.95 -15.10 -4.20
CA GLY A 9 10.71 -13.73 -4.64
C GLY A 9 11.91 -12.81 -4.34
N LEU A 10 11.79 -11.51 -4.63
CA LEU A 10 12.92 -10.57 -4.52
C LEU A 10 13.56 -10.58 -3.11
N LEU A 11 12.74 -10.63 -2.05
CA LEU A 11 13.21 -10.59 -0.67
C LEU A 11 14.02 -11.83 -0.26
N LEU A 12 13.68 -13.01 -0.81
CA LEU A 12 14.21 -14.30 -0.37
C LEU A 12 15.19 -14.92 -1.37
N SER A 13 15.24 -14.43 -2.60
CA SER A 13 16.22 -14.86 -3.61
C SER A 13 17.61 -14.28 -3.34
N SER A 14 18.65 -14.97 -3.83
CA SER A 14 20.04 -14.54 -3.73
C SER A 14 20.80 -14.72 -5.07
N GLY A 15 22.05 -14.26 -5.13
CA GLY A 15 22.93 -14.42 -6.29
C GLY A 15 22.34 -13.84 -7.59
N GLN A 16 22.56 -14.55 -8.70
CA GLN A 16 22.11 -14.10 -10.03
C GLN A 16 20.59 -13.93 -10.11
N LYS A 17 19.82 -14.79 -9.42
CA LYS A 17 18.37 -14.74 -9.40
C LYS A 17 17.86 -13.44 -8.77
N TRP A 18 18.44 -13.03 -7.65
CA TRP A 18 18.17 -11.75 -7.01
C TRP A 18 18.57 -10.58 -7.91
N HIS A 19 19.78 -10.63 -8.46
CA HIS A 19 20.32 -9.54 -9.28
C HIS A 19 19.44 -9.25 -10.50
N ASN A 20 19.00 -10.29 -11.22
CA ASN A 20 18.13 -10.15 -12.38
C ASN A 20 16.77 -9.53 -12.01
N ARG A 21 16.16 -9.97 -10.90
CA ARG A 21 14.87 -9.45 -10.41
C ARG A 21 14.99 -8.01 -9.90
N ARG A 22 16.08 -7.69 -9.19
CA ARG A 22 16.35 -6.34 -8.70
C ARG A 22 16.52 -5.37 -9.87
N LYS A 23 17.31 -5.75 -10.87
CA LYS A 23 17.53 -4.96 -12.09
C LYS A 23 16.22 -4.65 -12.82
N LEU A 24 15.32 -5.64 -12.91
CA LEU A 24 13.99 -5.46 -13.51
C LEU A 24 13.15 -4.40 -12.75
N LEU A 25 13.16 -4.44 -11.41
CA LEU A 25 12.30 -3.60 -10.58
C LEU A 25 12.85 -2.19 -10.31
N THR A 26 14.15 -1.94 -10.53
CA THR A 26 14.77 -0.63 -10.23
C THR A 26 14.08 0.53 -10.95
N ASN A 27 13.62 0.33 -12.18
CA ASN A 27 12.98 1.40 -12.97
C ASN A 27 11.59 1.80 -12.43
N THR A 28 10.90 0.90 -11.73
CA THR A 28 9.59 1.17 -11.12
C THR A 28 9.70 2.22 -10.00
N PHE A 29 10.87 2.31 -9.35
CA PHE A 29 11.13 3.24 -8.25
C PHE A 29 12.06 4.39 -8.66
N HIS A 30 12.26 4.61 -9.97
CA HIS A 30 13.00 5.76 -10.47
C HIS A 30 12.18 7.06 -10.27
N PHE A 31 12.84 8.20 -10.02
CA PHE A 31 12.16 9.47 -9.69
C PHE A 31 11.07 9.89 -10.67
N LYS A 32 11.31 9.71 -11.98
CA LYS A 32 10.29 9.99 -13.01
C LYS A 32 9.02 9.16 -12.80
N THR A 33 9.17 7.90 -12.43
CA THR A 33 8.07 6.98 -12.14
C THR A 33 7.36 7.37 -10.85
N LEU A 34 8.12 7.69 -9.79
CA LEU A 34 7.54 8.17 -8.53
C LEU A 34 6.73 9.45 -8.72
N HIS A 35 7.17 10.36 -9.59
CA HIS A 35 6.41 11.57 -9.89
C HIS A 35 5.06 11.28 -10.55
N MET A 36 4.97 10.24 -11.39
CA MET A 36 3.70 9.80 -11.97
C MET A 36 2.73 9.24 -10.93
N TYR A 37 3.21 8.83 -9.75
CA TYR A 37 2.38 8.31 -8.67
C TYR A 37 1.74 9.39 -7.80
N ASN A 38 2.24 10.64 -7.86
CA ASN A 38 1.73 11.75 -7.05
C ASN A 38 0.20 11.94 -7.10
N PRO A 39 -0.48 11.86 -8.26
CA PRO A 39 -1.94 11.99 -8.30
C PRO A 39 -2.65 10.94 -7.44
N SER A 40 -2.23 9.67 -7.54
CA SER A 40 -2.79 8.56 -6.76
C SER A 40 -2.46 8.68 -5.27
N LEU A 41 -1.24 9.08 -4.92
CA LEU A 41 -0.84 9.32 -3.53
C LEU A 41 -1.68 10.45 -2.92
N ASN A 42 -1.77 11.60 -3.59
CA ASN A 42 -2.53 12.74 -3.12
C ASN A 42 -4.02 12.44 -2.97
N LYS A 43 -4.60 11.70 -3.93
CA LYS A 43 -5.99 11.26 -3.86
C LYS A 43 -6.24 10.40 -2.61
N ASN A 44 -5.43 9.37 -2.39
CA ASN A 44 -5.61 8.47 -1.24
C ASN A 44 -5.31 9.17 0.10
N SER A 45 -4.35 10.11 0.13
CA SER A 45 -4.09 10.95 1.31
C SER A 45 -5.26 11.86 1.67
N ARG A 46 -5.97 12.42 0.68
CA ARG A 46 -7.17 13.24 0.94
C ARG A 46 -8.28 12.41 1.57
N ILE A 47 -8.52 11.20 1.04
CA ILE A 47 -9.49 10.26 1.62
C ILE A 47 -9.13 9.93 3.08
N LEU A 48 -7.85 9.68 3.37
CA LEU A 48 -7.37 9.44 4.72
C LEU A 48 -7.69 10.61 5.67
N VAL A 49 -7.39 11.85 5.23
CA VAL A 49 -7.68 13.05 6.01
C VAL A 49 -9.18 13.19 6.27
N ASP A 50 -10.03 13.01 5.27
CA ASP A 50 -11.48 13.10 5.41
C ASP A 50 -12.02 12.06 6.41
N LYS A 51 -11.47 10.83 6.39
CA LYS A 51 -11.82 9.77 7.33
C LYS A 51 -11.40 10.09 8.76
N LEU A 52 -10.20 10.63 8.95
CA LEU A 52 -9.70 11.04 10.27
C LEU A 52 -10.48 12.23 10.84
N LEU A 53 -10.82 13.22 10.01
CA LEU A 53 -11.68 14.36 10.41
C LEU A 53 -13.08 13.89 10.80
N SER A 54 -13.66 12.95 10.06
CA SER A 54 -14.95 12.36 10.39
C SER A 54 -14.90 11.59 11.70
N ALA A 55 -13.81 10.88 11.96
CA ALA A 55 -13.61 10.14 13.20
C ALA A 55 -13.43 11.06 14.41
N SER A 56 -12.71 12.18 14.25
CA SER A 56 -12.51 13.17 15.33
C SER A 56 -13.75 14.00 15.63
N ALA A 57 -14.65 14.17 14.66
CA ALA A 57 -15.92 14.86 14.87
C ALA A 57 -16.87 14.12 15.82
N ASN A 58 -16.70 12.81 16.02
CA ASN A 58 -17.59 11.97 16.83
C ASN A 58 -17.27 11.97 18.35
N GLY A 59 -16.44 12.90 18.81
CA GLY A 59 -16.16 13.16 20.23
C GLY A 59 -14.67 13.16 20.59
N ASN A 60 -14.33 13.68 21.77
CA ASN A 60 -12.95 13.74 22.32
C ASN A 60 -12.43 12.35 22.76
N LYS A 61 -12.48 11.35 21.88
CA LYS A 61 -11.84 10.05 22.10
C LYS A 61 -10.57 9.95 21.28
N GLU A 62 -9.57 9.28 21.85
CA GLU A 62 -8.35 8.92 21.15
C GLU A 62 -8.68 8.09 19.90
N ILE A 63 -8.04 8.42 18.78
CA ILE A 63 -8.23 7.73 17.51
C ILE A 63 -6.98 6.90 17.24
N SER A 64 -7.15 5.59 17.13
CA SER A 64 -6.07 4.73 16.62
C SER A 64 -5.94 4.93 15.11
N ILE A 65 -4.88 5.60 14.68
CA ILE A 65 -4.62 5.88 13.26
C ILE A 65 -4.11 4.66 12.48
N PHE A 66 -3.71 3.60 13.18
CA PHE A 66 -3.03 2.45 12.59
C PHE A 66 -3.86 1.81 11.47
N GLU A 67 -5.16 1.61 11.69
CA GLU A 67 -6.03 1.01 10.70
C GLU A 67 -6.24 1.93 9.49
N TYR A 68 -6.47 3.22 9.72
CA TYR A 68 -6.63 4.22 8.66
C TYR A 68 -5.39 4.30 7.75
N VAL A 69 -4.19 4.37 8.36
CA VAL A 69 -2.92 4.42 7.62
C VAL A 69 -2.67 3.12 6.88
N THR A 70 -3.01 1.97 7.47
CA THR A 70 -2.86 0.66 6.82
C THR A 70 -3.72 0.56 5.56
N LEU A 71 -5.00 0.93 5.65
CA LEU A 71 -5.93 0.92 4.52
C LEU A 71 -5.51 1.92 3.43
N CYS A 72 -5.08 3.12 3.83
CA CYS A 72 -4.56 4.12 2.90
C CYS A 72 -3.29 3.64 2.17
N SER A 73 -2.35 3.03 2.89
CA SER A 73 -1.12 2.47 2.30
C SER A 73 -1.43 1.36 1.30
N LEU A 74 -2.43 0.53 1.59
CA LEU A 74 -2.89 -0.51 0.68
C LEU A 74 -3.48 0.09 -0.61
N ASP A 75 -4.34 1.09 -0.50
CA ASP A 75 -4.90 1.77 -1.68
C ASP A 75 -3.81 2.44 -2.52
N MET A 76 -2.86 3.12 -1.87
CA MET A 76 -1.73 3.75 -2.54
C MET A 76 -0.90 2.74 -3.33
N ILE A 77 -0.50 1.62 -2.73
CA ILE A 77 0.37 0.66 -3.41
C ILE A 77 -0.36 -0.09 -4.53
N CYS A 78 -1.64 -0.43 -4.34
CA CYS A 78 -2.45 -1.05 -5.39
C CYS A 78 -2.70 -0.09 -6.57
N GLU A 79 -2.99 1.18 -6.31
CA GLU A 79 -3.28 2.13 -7.38
C GLU A 79 -2.01 2.55 -8.14
N THR A 80 -0.86 2.63 -7.46
CA THR A 80 0.41 3.06 -8.08
C THR A 80 1.18 1.93 -8.76
N ILE A 81 1.35 0.79 -8.09
CA ILE A 81 2.19 -0.31 -8.58
C ILE A 81 1.35 -1.32 -9.38
N MET A 82 0.13 -1.61 -8.94
CA MET A 82 -0.72 -2.64 -9.56
C MET A 82 -1.72 -2.05 -10.57
N GLY A 83 -1.92 -0.73 -10.58
CA GLY A 83 -2.90 -0.08 -11.45
C GLY A 83 -4.36 -0.41 -11.10
N ILE A 84 -4.62 -0.88 -9.88
CA ILE A 84 -5.95 -1.33 -9.44
C ILE A 84 -6.44 -0.43 -8.31
N LYS A 85 -7.69 0.02 -8.40
CA LYS A 85 -8.36 0.78 -7.33
C LYS A 85 -8.95 -0.19 -6.32
N MET A 86 -8.29 -0.35 -5.18
CA MET A 86 -8.74 -1.30 -4.18
C MET A 86 -9.90 -0.77 -3.35
N ASN A 87 -9.90 0.53 -3.07
CA ASN A 87 -10.89 1.24 -2.25
C ASN A 87 -11.03 0.60 -0.86
N ALA A 88 -9.90 0.20 -0.28
CA ALA A 88 -9.80 -0.42 1.03
C ALA A 88 -10.28 0.53 2.14
N GLN A 89 -10.01 1.83 2.01
CA GLN A 89 -10.52 2.87 2.92
C GLN A 89 -12.06 3.01 2.91
N GLU A 90 -12.73 2.45 1.91
CA GLU A 90 -14.21 2.41 1.79
C GLU A 90 -14.80 1.07 2.25
N GLY A 91 -13.98 0.12 2.72
CA GLY A 91 -14.44 -1.20 3.15
C GLY A 91 -14.69 -2.19 2.01
N LYS A 92 -14.27 -1.90 0.77
CA LYS A 92 -14.49 -2.79 -0.39
C LYS A 92 -13.49 -3.95 -0.50
N SER A 93 -12.49 -4.02 0.37
CA SER A 93 -11.35 -4.96 0.27
C SER A 93 -11.15 -5.79 1.54
N ILE A 94 -12.23 -5.98 2.31
CA ILE A 94 -12.24 -6.65 3.61
C ILE A 94 -11.52 -8.00 3.57
N GLN A 95 -11.76 -8.83 2.54
CA GLN A 95 -11.18 -10.17 2.48
C GLN A 95 -9.64 -10.18 2.44
N TYR A 96 -9.03 -9.28 1.65
CA TYR A 96 -7.56 -9.17 1.59
C TYR A 96 -7.00 -8.67 2.92
N VAL A 97 -7.60 -7.61 3.48
CA VAL A 97 -7.16 -7.01 4.77
C VAL A 97 -7.24 -8.03 5.91
N HIS A 98 -8.25 -8.91 5.92
CA HIS A 98 -8.40 -9.94 6.95
C HIS A 98 -7.45 -11.13 6.77
N SER A 99 -6.99 -11.40 5.53
CA SER A 99 -6.14 -12.55 5.23
C SER A 99 -4.66 -12.34 5.61
N ILE A 100 -4.29 -11.13 6.01
CA ILE A 100 -2.90 -10.74 6.33
C ILE A 100 -2.69 -10.61 7.85
N LYS A 101 -3.77 -10.63 8.64
CA LYS A 101 -3.75 -10.65 10.10
C LYS A 101 -3.48 -12.05 10.65
#